data_AF-A0A2D5ZTJ7-F1
#
_entry.id   AF-A0A2D5ZTJ7-F1
#
_cell.length_a   1.000
_cell.length_b   1.000
_cell.length_c   1.000
_cell.angle_alpha   90.00
_cell.angle_beta   90.00
_cell.angle_gamma   90.00
#
_symmetry.space_group_name_H-M   'P 1'
#
loop_
_entity.id
_entity.type
_entity.pdbx_description
1 polymer ?
#
loop_
_entity_poly.entity_id
_entity_poly.type
_entity_poly.pdbx_seq_one_letter_code
_entity_poly.pdbx_strand_id
1 'polypeptide(L)'
;MSEPKSIIAGTKVVWTAQFTGDEGDVSQFQYVLLSEQNRVSIDATFAAGEVIVSMSSADSAAIQAGHYTWHLIQTLHGENYQLNEGRIEVKADPTAAQTSTVLTHNEKMLVAIRKRLEGRVLTDHENYSIDGRSLSRIPFESLKKFENDYAWKVHNEKVARGEISRRRSIRFR
;
A
#
# COMPACT_ATOMS: atom_id res chain seq x y z
N MET A 1 -7.58 1.06 20.45
CA MET A 1 -7.61 0.48 19.08
C MET A 1 -6.36 0.96 18.34
N SER A 2 -5.88 0.29 17.28
CA SER A 2 -4.70 0.71 16.52
C SER A 2 -5.11 1.29 15.16
N GLU A 3 -4.28 2.16 14.60
CA GLU A 3 -4.53 2.81 13.32
C GLU A 3 -4.71 1.79 12.17
N PRO A 4 -5.69 2.00 11.29
CA PRO A 4 -5.97 1.07 10.20
C PRO A 4 -4.85 1.09 9.15
N LYS A 5 -4.48 -0.10 8.65
CA LYS A 5 -3.52 -0.23 7.53
C LYS A 5 -4.13 0.13 6.18
N SER A 6 -5.45 0.03 6.06
CA SER A 6 -6.17 0.40 4.84
C SER A 6 -7.58 0.88 5.15
N ILE A 7 -8.08 1.82 4.37
CA ILE A 7 -9.46 2.31 4.38
C ILE A 7 -10.05 2.24 2.97
N ILE A 8 -11.38 2.29 2.85
CA ILE A 8 -12.08 2.25 1.57
C ILE A 8 -12.76 3.61 1.37
N ALA A 9 -12.40 4.31 0.29
CA ALA A 9 -13.05 5.56 -0.09
C ALA A 9 -14.56 5.32 -0.33
N GLY A 10 -15.41 6.30 -0.02
CA GLY A 10 -16.87 6.14 -0.14
C GLY A 10 -17.54 5.41 1.02
N THR A 11 -16.79 4.98 2.03
CA THR A 11 -17.33 4.31 3.23
C THR A 11 -17.17 5.17 4.48
N LYS A 12 -18.01 4.92 5.50
CA LYS A 12 -17.83 5.50 6.83
C LYS A 12 -16.54 4.92 7.43
N VAL A 13 -15.60 5.79 7.76
CA VAL A 13 -14.31 5.38 8.34
C VAL A 13 -14.22 5.90 9.76
N VAL A 14 -13.98 4.98 10.71
CA VAL A 14 -13.84 5.29 12.12
C VAL A 14 -12.66 4.51 12.69
N TRP A 15 -11.79 5.18 13.43
CA TRP A 15 -10.75 4.53 14.24
C TRP A 15 -10.42 5.38 15.46
N THR A 16 -9.78 4.76 16.44
CA THR A 16 -9.27 5.45 17.62
C THR A 16 -7.80 5.17 17.84
N ALA A 17 -7.09 6.14 18.40
CA ALA A 17 -5.73 6.04 18.86
C ALA A 17 -5.66 6.44 20.33
N GLN A 18 -4.90 5.69 21.13
CA GLN A 18 -4.67 6.05 22.53
C GLN A 18 -3.78 7.29 22.59
N PHE A 19 -4.10 8.20 23.50
CA PHE A 19 -3.28 9.36 23.78
C PHE A 19 -2.71 9.26 25.19
N THR A 20 -1.39 9.32 25.29
CA THR A 20 -0.66 9.29 26.56
C THR A 20 0.00 10.65 26.74
N GLY A 21 -0.77 11.62 27.19
CA GLY A 21 -0.32 12.99 27.45
C GLY A 21 -1.32 13.73 28.30
N ASP A 22 -0.86 14.83 28.88
CA ASP A 22 -1.74 15.75 29.59
C ASP A 22 -2.43 16.69 28.58
N GLU A 23 -3.48 17.39 29.01
CA GLU A 23 -4.13 18.46 28.24
C GLU A 23 -4.78 18.04 26.91
N GLY A 24 -5.18 16.77 26.79
CA GLY A 24 -5.92 16.28 25.61
C GLY A 24 -7.24 17.03 25.38
N ASP A 25 -7.98 17.38 26.43
CA ASP A 25 -9.29 18.05 26.33
C ASP A 25 -9.22 19.50 25.80
N VAL A 26 -8.07 20.16 25.92
CA VAL A 26 -7.84 21.52 25.40
C VAL A 26 -7.05 21.53 24.09
N SER A 27 -6.61 20.36 23.63
CA SER A 27 -5.83 20.18 22.42
C SER A 27 -6.71 19.93 21.20
N GLN A 28 -6.22 20.34 20.03
CA GLN A 28 -6.79 19.94 18.74
C GLN A 28 -5.95 18.81 18.16
N PHE A 29 -6.61 17.80 17.58
CA PHE A 29 -5.93 16.67 16.96
C PHE A 29 -6.27 16.60 15.47
N GLN A 30 -5.26 16.36 14.65
CA GLN A 30 -5.43 16.21 13.21
C GLN A 30 -4.54 15.09 12.67
N TYR A 31 -5.11 14.26 11.81
CA TYR A 31 -4.35 13.37 10.94
C TYR A 31 -4.02 14.07 9.62
N VAL A 32 -2.75 14.16 9.30
CA VAL A 32 -2.27 14.70 8.02
C VAL A 32 -1.77 13.54 7.16
N LEU A 33 -2.49 13.25 6.08
CA LEU A 33 -2.13 12.24 5.08
C LEU A 33 -1.39 12.91 3.93
N LEU A 34 -0.23 12.37 3.58
CA LEU A 34 0.65 12.86 2.53
C LEU A 34 0.94 11.75 1.52
N SER A 35 0.89 12.12 0.25
CA SER A 35 1.39 11.33 -0.88
C SER A 35 2.24 12.26 -1.76
N GLU A 36 2.85 11.74 -2.82
CA GLU A 36 3.64 12.57 -3.75
C GLU A 36 2.83 13.70 -4.41
N GLN A 37 1.50 13.56 -4.48
CA GLN A 37 0.62 14.44 -5.26
C GLN A 37 -0.51 15.07 -4.44
N ASN A 38 -0.81 14.54 -3.26
CA ASN A 38 -1.96 14.95 -2.44
C ASN A 38 -1.58 15.13 -0.98
N ARG A 39 -2.16 16.15 -0.35
CA ARG A 39 -2.20 16.36 1.11
C ARG A 39 -3.65 16.40 1.56
N VAL A 40 -4.00 15.59 2.55
CA VAL A 40 -5.34 15.57 3.16
C VAL A 40 -5.22 15.77 4.66
N SER A 41 -6.03 16.67 5.21
CA SER A 41 -6.15 16.89 6.65
C SER A 41 -7.48 16.30 7.12
N ILE A 42 -7.44 15.50 8.20
CA ILE A 42 -8.62 14.89 8.80
C ILE A 42 -8.64 15.28 10.28
N ASP A 43 -9.66 16.04 10.67
CA ASP A 43 -9.83 16.45 12.06
C ASP A 43 -10.25 15.25 12.93
N ALA A 44 -9.72 15.23 14.15
CA ALA A 44 -9.98 14.20 15.13
C ALA A 44 -10.49 14.84 16.43
N THR A 45 -11.42 14.16 17.09
CA THR A 45 -11.98 14.57 18.37
C THR A 45 -11.28 13.82 19.50
N PHE A 46 -11.05 14.47 20.63
CA PHE A 46 -10.52 13.81 21.83
C PHE A 46 -11.65 13.52 22.81
N ALA A 47 -11.70 12.30 23.33
CA ALA A 47 -12.60 11.92 24.41
C ALA A 47 -12.04 10.73 25.19
N ALA A 48 -12.15 10.77 26.52
CA ALA A 48 -11.80 9.66 27.42
C ALA A 48 -10.39 9.06 27.18
N GLY A 49 -9.39 9.91 26.88
CA GLY A 49 -8.02 9.46 26.63
C GLY A 49 -7.77 8.93 25.21
N GLU A 50 -8.75 9.03 24.32
CA GLU A 50 -8.64 8.57 22.93
C GLU A 50 -8.79 9.73 21.95
N VAL A 51 -7.95 9.71 20.92
CA VAL A 51 -8.14 10.49 19.69
C VAL A 51 -9.00 9.66 18.75
N ILE A 52 -10.17 10.18 18.45
CA ILE A 52 -11.22 9.52 17.68
C ILE A 52 -11.35 10.22 16.34
N VAL A 53 -11.18 9.46 15.27
CA VAL A 53 -11.49 9.93 13.91
C VAL A 53 -12.81 9.32 13.46
N SER A 54 -13.69 10.17 12.93
CA SER A 54 -14.94 9.74 12.31
C SER A 54 -15.17 10.54 11.03
N MET A 55 -14.82 9.93 9.90
CA MET A 55 -14.98 10.50 8.57
C MET A 55 -16.26 9.96 7.92
N SER A 56 -17.04 10.83 7.25
CA SER A 56 -18.23 10.39 6.53
C SER A 56 -17.87 9.63 5.25
N SER A 57 -18.83 8.91 4.66
CA SER A 57 -18.64 8.31 3.33
C SER A 57 -18.33 9.34 2.26
N ALA A 58 -18.89 10.55 2.36
CA ALA A 58 -18.67 11.61 1.37
C ALA A 58 -17.24 12.17 1.47
N ASP A 59 -16.75 12.43 2.69
CA ASP A 59 -15.40 12.95 2.91
C ASP A 59 -14.35 11.91 2.51
N SER A 60 -14.59 10.63 2.81
CA SER A 60 -13.67 9.56 2.42
C SER A 60 -13.66 9.32 0.90
N ALA A 61 -14.77 9.56 0.20
CA ALA A 61 -14.84 9.50 -1.26
C ALA A 61 -13.99 10.59 -1.94
N ALA A 62 -13.80 11.74 -1.28
CA ALA A 62 -12.97 12.83 -1.81
C ALA A 62 -11.46 12.52 -1.77
N ILE A 63 -11.05 11.51 -0.98
CA ILE A 63 -9.65 11.10 -0.90
C ILE A 63 -9.33 10.18 -2.07
N GLN A 64 -8.35 10.57 -2.88
CA GLN A 64 -7.89 9.75 -4.00
C GLN A 64 -7.32 8.42 -3.51
N ALA A 65 -7.66 7.33 -4.20
CA ALA A 65 -7.10 6.03 -3.92
C ALA A 65 -5.58 6.02 -4.12
N GLY A 66 -4.85 5.42 -3.19
CA GLY A 66 -3.39 5.40 -3.22
C GLY A 66 -2.75 5.10 -1.87
N HIS A 67 -1.42 5.15 -1.83
CA HIS A 67 -0.65 4.98 -0.61
C HIS A 67 -0.29 6.35 -0.03
N TYR A 68 -0.49 6.50 1.28
CA TYR A 68 -0.20 7.71 2.02
C TYR A 68 0.70 7.40 3.22
N THR A 69 1.56 8.34 3.57
CA THR A 69 2.10 8.45 4.93
C THR A 69 1.13 9.30 5.74
N TRP A 70 0.92 8.97 7.00
CA TRP A 70 0.10 9.79 7.89
C TRP A 70 0.91 10.23 9.09
N HIS A 71 0.58 11.42 9.60
CA HIS A 71 1.11 11.97 10.84
C HIS A 71 -0.05 12.40 11.73
N LEU A 72 -0.03 11.98 13.00
CA LEU A 72 -0.94 12.49 14.02
C LEU A 72 -0.31 13.72 14.67
N ILE A 73 -0.94 14.87 14.50
CA ILE A 73 -0.50 16.15 15.03
C ILE A 73 -1.46 16.59 16.13
N GLN A 74 -0.90 17.01 17.26
CA GLN A 74 -1.58 17.72 18.33
C GLN A 74 -1.22 19.20 18.25
N THR A 75 -2.22 20.08 18.25
CA THR A 75 -2.02 21.51 18.39
C THR A 75 -2.45 21.95 19.79
N LEU A 76 -1.52 22.49 20.55
CA LEU A 76 -1.72 22.95 21.92
C LEU A 76 -1.04 24.31 22.09
N HIS A 77 -1.77 25.30 22.58
CA HIS A 77 -1.28 26.68 22.76
C HIS A 77 -0.62 27.31 21.52
N GLY A 78 -1.03 26.90 20.32
CA GLY A 78 -0.48 27.39 19.06
C GLY A 78 0.75 26.64 18.55
N GLU A 79 1.26 25.68 19.32
CA GLU A 79 2.38 24.82 18.96
C GLU A 79 1.89 23.48 18.41
N ASN A 80 2.63 22.90 17.45
CA ASN A 80 2.30 21.63 16.83
C ASN A 80 3.27 20.53 17.28
N TYR A 81 2.72 19.46 17.86
CA TYR A 81 3.45 18.29 18.31
C TYR A 81 3.11 17.09 17.45
N GLN A 82 4.12 16.44 16.87
CA GLN A 82 3.93 15.15 16.18
C GLN A 82 3.89 14.03 17.22
N LEU A 83 2.78 13.32 17.28
CA LEU A 83 2.56 12.24 18.25
C LEU A 83 2.88 10.86 17.68
N ASN A 84 2.49 10.62 16.43
CA ASN A 84 2.66 9.32 15.80
C ASN A 84 2.74 9.47 14.27
N GLU A 85 3.23 8.43 13.61
CA GLU A 85 3.30 8.36 12.15
C GLU A 85 3.14 6.92 11.65
N GLY A 86 2.77 6.80 10.39
CA GLY A 86 2.67 5.51 9.76
C GLY A 86 2.31 5.57 8.29
N ARG A 87 1.83 4.43 7.77
CA ARG A 87 1.38 4.29 6.39
C ARG A 87 -0.03 3.76 6.35
N ILE A 88 -0.79 4.25 5.39
CA ILE A 88 -2.18 3.84 5.15
C ILE A 88 -2.43 3.75 3.65
N GLU A 89 -3.18 2.74 3.24
CA GLU A 89 -3.69 2.60 1.87
C GLU A 89 -5.15 3.04 1.81
N VAL A 90 -5.45 3.98 0.92
CA VAL A 90 -6.82 4.34 0.56
C VAL A 90 -7.21 3.52 -0.67
N LYS A 91 -8.12 2.57 -0.49
CA LYS A 91 -8.66 1.76 -1.58
C LYS A 91 -9.78 2.51 -2.28
N ALA A 92 -9.90 2.29 -3.59
CA ALA A 92 -10.95 2.90 -4.40
C ALA A 92 -12.34 2.51 -3.90
N ASP A 93 -13.30 3.43 -4.07
CA ASP A 93 -14.70 3.19 -3.76
C ASP A 93 -15.26 2.08 -4.66
N PRO A 94 -15.69 0.93 -4.10
CA PRO A 94 -16.21 -0.18 -4.89
C PRO A 94 -17.56 0.13 -5.56
N THR A 95 -18.28 1.15 -5.11
CA THR A 95 -19.58 1.55 -5.69
C THR A 95 -19.42 2.51 -6.87
N ALA A 96 -18.31 3.25 -6.92
CA ALA A 96 -18.00 4.18 -8.00
C ALA A 96 -16.94 3.65 -8.99
N ALA A 97 -16.14 2.66 -8.59
CA ALA A 97 -15.08 2.11 -9.43
C ALA A 97 -15.65 1.30 -10.61
N GLN A 98 -15.36 1.72 -11.84
CA GLN A 98 -15.69 0.97 -13.05
C GLN A 98 -14.75 -0.23 -13.29
N THR A 99 -13.52 -0.15 -12.76
CA THR A 99 -12.50 -1.20 -12.88
C THR A 99 -11.71 -1.29 -11.59
N SER A 100 -11.36 -2.51 -11.18
CA SER A 100 -10.45 -2.74 -10.05
C SER A 100 -9.11 -3.25 -10.56
N THR A 101 -8.02 -2.81 -9.92
CA THR A 101 -6.71 -3.43 -10.15
C THR A 101 -6.70 -4.80 -9.49
N VAL A 102 -6.88 -5.84 -10.30
CA VAL A 102 -6.94 -7.23 -9.80
C VAL A 102 -5.55 -7.76 -9.40
N LEU A 103 -4.51 -7.29 -10.06
CA LEU A 103 -3.14 -7.80 -9.89
C LEU A 103 -2.28 -6.86 -9.03
N THR A 104 -1.58 -7.40 -8.04
CA THR A 104 -0.54 -6.68 -7.29
C THR A 104 0.61 -6.29 -8.20
N HIS A 105 1.48 -5.39 -7.73
CA HIS A 105 2.70 -5.07 -8.45
C HIS A 105 3.54 -6.31 -8.76
N ASN A 106 3.70 -7.22 -7.79
CA ASN A 106 4.46 -8.45 -7.97
C ASN A 106 3.81 -9.39 -9.00
N GLU A 107 2.48 -9.49 -9.01
CA GLU A 107 1.75 -10.27 -10.02
C GLU A 107 1.90 -9.66 -11.42
N LYS A 108 1.80 -8.33 -11.55
CA LYS A 108 2.05 -7.62 -12.83
C LYS A 108 3.46 -7.85 -13.33
N MET A 109 4.47 -7.73 -12.47
CA MET A 109 5.86 -7.97 -12.81
C MET A 109 6.11 -9.41 -13.24
N LEU A 110 5.56 -10.40 -12.52
CA LEU A 110 5.67 -11.80 -12.89
C LEU A 110 5.06 -12.08 -14.27
N VAL A 111 3.87 -11.55 -14.55
CA VAL A 111 3.22 -11.67 -15.85
C VAL A 111 4.07 -11.03 -16.96
N ALA A 112 4.62 -9.84 -16.72
CA ALA A 112 5.48 -9.16 -17.69
C ALA A 112 6.77 -9.94 -17.98
N ILE A 113 7.41 -10.52 -16.96
CA ILE A 113 8.61 -11.37 -17.09
C ILE A 113 8.28 -12.62 -17.91
N ARG A 114 7.20 -13.33 -17.57
CA ARG A 114 6.78 -14.53 -18.32
C ARG A 114 6.47 -14.23 -19.77
N LYS A 115 5.72 -13.16 -20.04
CA LYS A 115 5.46 -12.69 -21.41
C LYS A 115 6.76 -12.40 -22.17
N ARG A 116 7.77 -11.83 -21.50
CA ARG A 116 9.07 -11.58 -22.12
C ARG A 116 9.85 -12.86 -22.39
N LEU A 117 9.80 -13.84 -21.49
CA LEU A 117 10.40 -15.16 -21.70
C LEU A 117 9.75 -15.88 -22.88
N GLU A 118 8.42 -15.97 -22.90
CA GLU A 118 7.65 -16.60 -24.00
C GLU A 118 8.00 -16.00 -25.36
N GLY A 119 8.01 -14.66 -25.47
CA GLY A 119 8.35 -13.98 -26.73
C GLY A 119 9.81 -14.15 -27.15
N ARG A 120 10.73 -14.37 -26.21
CA ARG A 120 12.15 -14.55 -26.51
C ARG A 120 12.50 -15.98 -26.89
N VAL A 121 11.83 -16.98 -26.34
CA VAL A 121 12.05 -18.39 -26.71
C VAL A 121 11.86 -18.60 -28.22
N LEU A 122 11.00 -17.82 -28.86
CA LEU A 122 10.75 -17.87 -30.30
C LEU A 122 11.80 -17.15 -31.16
N THR A 123 12.62 -16.25 -30.59
CA THR A 123 13.50 -15.34 -31.34
C THR A 123 14.98 -15.41 -30.95
N ASP A 124 15.31 -16.07 -29.84
CA ASP A 124 16.64 -16.48 -29.34
C ASP A 124 17.86 -15.57 -29.56
N HIS A 125 17.67 -14.24 -29.61
CA HIS A 125 18.77 -13.27 -29.71
C HIS A 125 18.96 -12.53 -28.38
N GLU A 126 20.05 -12.82 -27.68
CA GLU A 126 20.52 -12.08 -26.51
C GLU A 126 21.29 -10.81 -26.89
N ASN A 127 22.08 -10.90 -27.95
CA ASN A 127 22.84 -9.81 -28.53
C ASN A 127 22.49 -9.69 -30.00
N TYR A 128 22.32 -8.45 -30.48
CA TYR A 128 22.04 -8.18 -31.87
C TYR A 128 22.76 -6.90 -32.30
N SER A 129 23.46 -6.97 -33.43
CA SER A 129 24.19 -5.82 -33.98
C SER A 129 23.78 -5.61 -35.44
N ILE A 130 23.38 -4.38 -35.77
CA ILE A 130 23.15 -3.92 -37.16
C ILE A 130 23.89 -2.59 -37.33
N ASP A 131 24.62 -2.42 -38.44
CA ASP A 131 25.22 -1.13 -38.87
C ASP A 131 25.98 -0.39 -37.76
N GLY A 132 26.80 -1.13 -37.00
CA GLY A 132 27.60 -0.56 -35.91
C GLY A 132 26.83 -0.19 -34.64
N ARG A 133 25.52 -0.43 -34.58
CA ARG A 133 24.70 -0.30 -33.37
C ARG A 133 24.49 -1.67 -32.75
N SER A 134 24.89 -1.83 -31.49
CA SER A 134 24.63 -3.05 -30.72
C SER A 134 23.47 -2.84 -29.76
N LEU A 135 22.57 -3.83 -29.70
CA LEU A 135 21.54 -3.95 -28.68
C LEU A 135 21.85 -5.20 -27.85
N SER A 136 22.15 -4.98 -26.58
CA SER A 136 22.24 -6.05 -25.60
C SER A 136 20.97 -6.12 -24.78
N ARG A 137 20.37 -7.32 -24.70
CA ARG A 137 19.17 -7.57 -23.91
C ARG A 137 19.57 -8.19 -22.58
N ILE A 138 18.68 -8.09 -21.58
CA ILE A 138 18.83 -8.79 -20.30
C ILE A 138 19.08 -10.28 -20.59
N PRO A 139 20.12 -10.94 -20.04
CA PRO A 139 20.36 -12.35 -20.26
C PRO A 139 19.18 -13.23 -19.82
N PHE A 140 18.96 -14.36 -20.50
CA PHE A 140 17.91 -15.32 -20.16
C PHE A 140 18.04 -15.85 -18.74
N GLU A 141 19.27 -16.09 -18.28
CA GLU A 141 19.54 -16.54 -16.92
C GLU A 141 19.03 -15.51 -15.89
N SER A 142 19.26 -14.22 -16.12
CA SER A 142 18.77 -13.14 -15.26
C SER A 142 17.25 -13.04 -15.27
N LEU A 143 16.61 -13.21 -16.44
CA LEU A 143 15.15 -13.25 -16.51
C LEU A 143 14.56 -14.44 -15.73
N LYS A 144 15.19 -15.61 -15.80
CA LYS A 144 14.78 -16.80 -15.04
C LYS A 144 14.95 -16.60 -13.52
N LYS A 145 16.01 -15.92 -13.10
CA LYS A 145 16.19 -15.50 -11.69
C LYS A 145 15.07 -14.56 -11.25
N PHE A 146 14.77 -13.51 -12.03
CA PHE A 146 13.67 -12.61 -11.72
C PHE A 146 12.31 -13.33 -11.70
N GLU A 147 12.07 -14.27 -12.62
CA GLU A 147 10.83 -15.05 -12.60
C GLU A 147 10.67 -15.81 -11.28
N ASN A 148 11.71 -16.52 -10.83
CA ASN A 148 11.69 -17.27 -9.57
C ASN A 148 11.46 -16.35 -8.36
N ASP A 149 12.17 -15.22 -8.31
CA ASP A 149 12.06 -14.24 -7.22
C ASP A 149 10.64 -13.67 -7.13
N TYR A 150 10.08 -13.23 -8.26
CA TYR A 150 8.72 -12.69 -8.30
C TYR A 150 7.66 -13.77 -8.08
N ALA A 151 7.87 -15.01 -8.55
CA ALA A 151 6.97 -16.11 -8.26
C ALA A 151 6.88 -16.40 -6.75
N TRP A 152 8.00 -16.32 -6.04
CA TRP A 152 8.02 -16.51 -4.58
C TRP A 152 7.36 -15.35 -3.83
N LYS A 153 7.59 -14.10 -4.28
CA LYS A 153 6.88 -12.93 -3.74
C LYS A 153 5.37 -13.04 -3.91
N VAL A 154 4.90 -13.38 -5.13
CA VAL A 154 3.47 -13.59 -5.41
C VAL A 154 2.90 -14.73 -4.58
N HIS A 155 3.64 -15.83 -4.42
CA HIS A 155 3.21 -16.93 -3.55
C HIS A 155 2.97 -16.45 -2.12
N ASN A 156 3.90 -15.67 -1.55
CA ASN A 156 3.74 -15.14 -0.20
C ASN A 156 2.58 -14.16 -0.06
N GLU A 157 2.34 -13.32 -1.08
CA GLU A 157 1.17 -12.45 -1.11
C GLU A 157 -0.12 -13.27 -1.09
N LYS A 158 -0.22 -14.30 -1.93
CA LYS A 158 -1.38 -15.19 -1.97
C LYS A 158 -1.60 -15.93 -0.65
N VAL A 159 -0.51 -16.37 -0.01
CA VAL A 159 -0.57 -16.94 1.34
C VAL A 159 -1.07 -15.92 2.36
N ALA A 160 -0.58 -14.67 2.31
CA ALA A 160 -1.01 -13.61 3.21
C ALA A 160 -2.48 -13.22 3.00
N ARG A 161 -2.97 -13.30 1.75
CA ARG A 161 -4.38 -13.13 1.39
C ARG A 161 -5.27 -14.34 1.74
N GLY A 162 -4.66 -15.47 2.13
CA GLY A 162 -5.39 -16.70 2.45
C GLY A 162 -5.84 -17.52 1.24
N GLU A 163 -5.41 -17.18 0.03
CA GLU A 163 -5.70 -17.94 -1.20
C GLU A 163 -4.96 -19.29 -1.23
N ILE A 164 -3.83 -19.37 -0.54
CA ILE A 164 -2.97 -20.56 -0.48
C ILE A 164 -2.72 -20.92 0.98
N SER A 165 -2.98 -22.18 1.34
CA SER A 165 -2.68 -22.70 2.68
C SER A 165 -1.18 -22.82 2.90
N ARG A 166 -0.66 -22.30 4.03
CA ARG A 166 0.72 -22.56 4.43
C ARG A 166 0.91 -24.04 4.66
N ARG A 167 1.80 -24.69 3.91
CA ARG A 167 2.26 -26.05 4.22
C ARG A 167 2.85 -26.05 5.64
N ARG A 168 2.13 -26.64 6.59
CA ARG A 168 2.64 -26.89 7.94
C ARG A 168 3.64 -28.04 7.84
N SER A 169 4.92 -27.77 8.07
CA SER A 169 5.89 -28.86 8.23
C SER A 169 5.61 -29.54 9.57
N ILE A 170 4.99 -30.72 9.52
CA ILE A 170 4.88 -31.59 10.69
C ILE A 170 6.28 -32.18 10.90
N ARG A 171 6.99 -31.73 11.93
CA ARG A 171 8.20 -32.42 12.39
C ARG A 171 7.75 -33.61 13.23
N PHE A 172 7.96 -34.82 12.71
CA PHE A 172 7.90 -36.01 13.55
C PHE A 172 9.11 -35.97 14.50
N ARG A 173 8.83 -36.13 15.80
CA ARG A 173 9.82 -36.18 16.87
C ARG A 173 10.34 -37.60 17.04
#